data_AF-A0A5A7Y1J9-F1
#
_entry.id   AF-A0A5A7Y1J9-F1
#
_cell.length_a   1.000
_cell.length_b   1.000
_cell.length_c   1.000
_cell.angle_alpha   90.00
_cell.angle_beta   90.00
_cell.angle_gamma   90.00
#
_symmetry.space_group_name_H-M   'P 1'
#
loop_
_entity.id
_entity.type
_entity.pdbx_description
1 polymer ?
#
loop_
_entity_poly.entity_id
_entity_poly.type
_entity_poly.pdbx_seq_one_letter_code
_entity_poly.pdbx_strand_id
1 'polypeptide(L)'
;MDARSELTVFGQQYDTPDGATVIAVSKPVGVFVVKDGKPIWSPATDDTRMALMGILVGLLATLLAGVAMVRRPPWPDLHGEVSKHL
;
A
#
# COMPACT_ATOMS: atom_id res chain seq x y z
N MET A 1 33.26 1.95 23.45
CA MET A 1 32.31 2.15 22.34
C MET A 1 33.14 2.30 21.10
N ASP A 2 33.18 1.28 20.24
CA ASP A 2 34.03 1.27 19.04
C ASP A 2 33.42 2.18 17.97
N ALA A 3 34.25 2.92 17.25
CA ALA A 3 33.85 3.80 16.14
C ALA A 3 33.13 3.09 14.97
N ARG A 4 32.92 1.77 15.04
CA ARG A 4 32.08 0.99 14.12
C ARG A 4 30.58 1.04 14.45
N SER A 5 30.21 1.70 15.55
CA SER A 5 28.85 1.67 16.11
C SER A 5 28.03 2.94 15.84
N GLU A 6 28.62 3.95 15.20
CA GLU A 6 27.94 5.21 14.95
C GLU A 6 27.23 5.16 13.59
N LEU A 7 25.94 4.83 13.61
CA LEU A 7 24.97 5.12 12.55
C LEU A 7 25.32 4.62 11.13
N THR A 8 25.52 3.32 10.92
CA THR A 8 25.59 2.81 9.54
C THR A 8 24.18 2.77 8.94
N VAL A 9 23.80 3.87 8.28
CA VAL A 9 22.66 3.94 7.35
C VAL A 9 22.76 2.80 6.34
N PHE A 10 23.99 2.42 5.95
CA PHE A 10 24.30 1.37 5.02
C PHE A 10 24.88 0.12 5.72
N GLY A 11 24.45 -1.07 5.31
CA GLY A 11 25.01 -2.35 5.74
C GLY A 11 26.27 -2.71 4.97
N GLN A 12 26.81 -3.91 5.21
CA GLN A 12 27.94 -4.42 4.45
C GLN A 12 27.55 -4.59 2.97
N GLN A 13 28.35 -4.01 2.09
CA GLN A 13 28.22 -4.21 0.65
C GLN A 13 28.68 -5.63 0.27
N TYR A 14 28.03 -6.22 -0.71
CA TYR A 14 28.49 -7.45 -1.35
C TYR A 14 28.15 -7.45 -2.83
N ASP A 15 29.00 -8.11 -3.61
CA ASP A 15 28.80 -8.28 -5.04
C ASP A 15 28.09 -9.60 -5.33
N THR A 16 27.18 -9.56 -6.28
CA THR A 16 26.40 -10.70 -6.74
C THR A 16 27.08 -11.29 -7.99
N PRO A 17 26.97 -12.61 -8.25
CA PRO A 17 27.63 -13.25 -9.41
C PRO A 17 27.25 -12.66 -10.78
N ASP A 18 26.15 -11.91 -10.87
CA ASP A 18 25.69 -11.22 -12.08
C ASP A 18 26.29 -9.81 -12.26
N GLY A 19 27.26 -9.44 -11.42
CA GLY A 19 27.95 -8.14 -11.44
C GLY A 19 27.19 -7.01 -10.72
N ALA A 20 26.10 -7.32 -10.01
CA ALA A 20 25.37 -6.32 -9.24
C ALA A 20 25.97 -6.12 -7.85
N THR A 21 26.13 -4.87 -7.44
CA THR A 21 26.54 -4.50 -6.09
C THR A 21 25.31 -4.21 -5.23
N VAL A 22 25.22 -4.86 -4.07
CA VAL A 22 24.09 -4.77 -3.16
C VAL A 22 24.48 -4.08 -1.86
N ILE A 23 23.72 -3.06 -1.46
CA ILE A 23 23.95 -2.28 -0.23
C ILE A 23 22.64 -2.21 0.56
N ALA A 24 22.58 -2.90 1.70
CA ALA A 24 21.42 -2.83 2.60
C ALA A 24 21.31 -1.45 3.26
N VAL A 25 20.10 -0.98 3.52
CA VAL A 25 19.85 0.33 4.17
C VAL A 25 18.94 0.13 5.37
N SER A 26 19.32 0.71 6.50
CA SER A 26 18.59 0.55 7.76
C SER A 26 17.47 1.59 7.93
N LYS A 27 17.58 2.78 7.34
CA LYS A 27 16.59 3.88 7.44
C LYS A 27 16.60 4.76 6.17
N PRO A 28 15.58 4.65 5.28
CA PRO A 28 14.46 3.70 5.31
C PRO A 28 14.92 2.26 5.05
N VAL A 29 14.14 1.28 5.52
CA VAL A 29 14.47 -0.14 5.35
C VAL A 29 14.37 -0.52 3.87
N GLY A 30 15.44 -1.07 3.30
CA GLY A 30 15.48 -1.54 1.92
C GLY A 30 16.89 -1.82 1.43
N VAL A 31 17.06 -1.89 0.11
CA VAL A 31 18.32 -2.28 -0.54
C VAL A 31 18.55 -1.42 -1.78
N PHE A 32 19.76 -0.88 -1.92
CA PHE A 32 20.24 -0.34 -3.19
C PHE A 32 20.94 -1.43 -3.99
N VAL A 33 20.58 -1.54 -5.26
CA VAL A 33 21.22 -2.40 -6.25
C VAL A 33 21.86 -1.52 -7.30
N VAL A 34 23.18 -1.62 -7.47
CA VAL A 34 23.91 -0.89 -8.51
C VAL A 34 24.37 -1.89 -9.57
N LYS A 35 23.93 -1.67 -10.81
CA LYS A 35 24.32 -2.48 -11.97
C LYS A 35 24.60 -1.57 -13.16
N ASP A 36 25.72 -1.78 -13.86
CA ASP A 36 26.13 -0.96 -15.01
C ASP A 36 26.18 0.56 -14.72
N GLY A 37 26.56 0.93 -13.49
CA GLY A 37 26.58 2.32 -13.04
C GLY A 37 25.19 2.94 -12.79
N LYS A 38 24.11 2.16 -12.87
CA LYS A 38 22.73 2.60 -12.61
C LYS A 38 22.25 2.12 -11.24
N PRO A 39 21.97 3.03 -10.29
CA PRO A 39 21.41 2.67 -9.00
C PRO A 39 19.88 2.47 -9.10
N ILE A 40 19.39 1.37 -8.53
CA ILE A 40 17.97 1.08 -8.33
C ILE A 40 17.72 0.92 -6.83
N TRP A 41 16.70 1.61 -6.32
CA TRP A 41 16.25 1.47 -4.93
C TRP A 41 15.10 0.47 -4.83
N SER A 42 15.25 -0.51 -3.94
CA SER A 42 14.20 -1.49 -3.61
C SER A 42 13.81 -1.33 -2.13
N PRO A 43 12.63 -0.78 -1.82
CA PRO A 43 12.17 -0.65 -0.45
C PRO A 43 11.78 -2.02 0.13
N ALA A 44 11.94 -2.21 1.45
CA ALA A 44 11.44 -3.38 2.15
C ALA A 44 9.96 -3.22 2.53
N THR A 45 9.11 -2.89 1.55
CA THR A 45 7.66 -2.78 1.74
C THR A 45 6.97 -4.11 1.46
N ASP A 46 5.93 -4.41 2.23
CA ASP A 46 5.01 -5.50 1.94
C ASP A 46 3.83 -4.94 1.12
N ASP A 47 4.01 -4.93 -0.19
CA ASP A 47 3.03 -4.36 -1.12
C ASP A 47 1.69 -5.11 -1.09
N THR A 48 1.71 -6.40 -0.74
CA THR A 48 0.49 -7.22 -0.59
C THR A 48 -0.32 -6.76 0.61
N ARG A 49 0.34 -6.52 1.76
CA ARG A 49 -0.35 -5.94 2.93
C ARG A 49 -0.90 -4.56 2.65
N MET A 50 -0.18 -3.72 1.90
CA MET A 50 -0.69 -2.40 1.50
C MET A 50 -1.94 -2.53 0.62
N ALA A 51 -1.90 -3.41 -0.37
CA ALA A 51 -3.05 -3.68 -1.24
C ALA A 51 -4.26 -4.21 -0.44
N LEU A 52 -4.03 -5.16 0.48
CA LEU A 52 -5.09 -5.71 1.33
C LEU A 52 -5.73 -4.64 2.21
N MET A 53 -4.95 -3.68 2.74
CA MET A 53 -5.51 -2.56 3.51
C MET A 53 -6.40 -1.67 2.63
N GLY A 54 -5.98 -1.35 1.41
CA GLY A 54 -6.80 -0.59 0.47
C GLY A 54 -8.11 -1.30 0.12
N ILE A 55 -8.04 -2.60 -0.14
CA ILE A 55 -9.21 -3.45 -0.42
C ILE A 55 -10.15 -3.47 0.79
N LEU A 56 -9.63 -3.68 2.00
CA LEU A 56 -10.44 -3.71 3.22
C LEU A 56 -11.17 -2.39 3.44
N VAL A 57 -10.47 -1.26 3.29
CA VAL A 57 -11.07 0.08 3.41
C VAL A 57 -12.17 0.27 2.35
N GLY A 58 -11.92 -0.10 1.09
CA GLY A 58 -12.90 -0.01 0.02
C GLY A 58 -14.15 -0.88 0.25
N LEU A 59 -13.96 -2.11 0.73
CA LEU A 59 -15.06 -3.01 1.08
C LEU A 59 -15.88 -2.46 2.25
N LEU A 60 -15.24 -1.97 3.31
CA LEU A 60 -15.93 -1.36 4.45
C LEU A 60 -16.69 -0.10 4.04
N ALA A 61 -16.09 0.77 3.24
CA ALA A 61 -16.75 1.98 2.73
C ALA A 61 -17.99 1.62 1.90
N THR A 62 -17.86 0.65 1.00
CA THR A 62 -18.97 0.18 0.15
C THR A 62 -20.09 -0.45 0.98
N LEU A 63 -19.73 -1.28 1.96
CA LEU A 63 -20.68 -1.89 2.87
C LEU A 63 -21.46 -0.83 3.67
N LEU A 64 -20.76 0.15 4.25
CA LEU A 64 -21.38 1.22 5.02
C LEU A 64 -22.27 2.10 4.14
N ALA A 65 -21.84 2.42 2.92
CA ALA A 65 -22.66 3.16 1.96
C ALA A 65 -23.93 2.38 1.59
N GLY A 66 -23.81 1.08 1.31
CA GLY A 66 -24.96 0.20 1.04
C GLY A 66 -25.93 0.15 2.22
N VAL A 67 -25.41 -0.02 3.44
CA VAL A 67 -26.23 0.01 4.67
C VAL A 67 -26.90 1.37 4.87
N ALA A 68 -26.19 2.46 4.61
CA ALA A 68 -26.74 3.81 4.71
C ALA A 68 -27.91 4.00 3.72
N MET A 69 -27.74 3.57 2.47
CA MET A 69 -28.79 3.60 1.45
C MET A 69 -30.02 2.76 1.85
N VAL A 70 -29.83 1.62 2.50
CA VAL A 70 -30.97 0.81 3.01
C VAL A 70 -31.67 1.49 4.17
N ARG A 71 -30.92 2.11 5.10
CA ARG A 71 -31.48 2.73 6.31
C ARG A 71 -32.16 4.07 6.04
N ARG A 72 -31.61 4.87 5.14
CA ARG A 72 -32.13 6.19 4.73
C ARG A 72 -31.89 6.34 3.24
N PRO A 73 -32.76 5.76 2.40
CA PRO A 73 -32.63 5.90 0.97
C PRO A 73 -32.53 7.38 0.60
N PRO A 74 -31.57 7.77 -0.26
CA PRO A 74 -31.39 9.16 -0.63
C PRO A 74 -32.50 9.70 -1.54
N TRP A 75 -33.37 8.82 -2.06
CA TRP A 75 -34.52 9.22 -2.85
C TRP A 75 -35.71 9.59 -1.94
N PRO A 76 -36.51 10.57 -2.36
CA PRO A 76 -37.72 10.97 -1.63
C PRO A 76 -38.70 9.79 -1.50
N ASP A 77 -39.47 9.78 -0.41
CA ASP A 77 -40.43 8.72 -0.12
C ASP A 77 -41.39 8.50 -1.30
N LEU A 78 -41.39 7.27 -1.80
CA LEU A 78 -42.22 6.87 -2.93
C LEU A 78 -43.63 6.57 -2.42
N HIS A 79 -44.50 7.58 -2.50
CA HIS A 79 -45.94 7.37 -2.37
C HIS A 79 -46.52 7.09 -3.78
N GLY A 80 -47.02 5.88 -4.01
CA GLY A 80 -47.69 5.52 -5.26
C GLY A 80 -49.20 5.68 -5.14
N GLU A 81 -49.79 6.68 -5.78
CA GLU A 81 -51.22 6.67 -6.08
C GLU A 81 -51.46 5.81 -7.32
N VAL A 82 -52.09 4.64 -7.12
CA VAL A 82 -52.52 3.80 -8.24
C VAL A 82 -53.85 4.37 -8.76
N SER A 83 -53.80 5.24 -9.76
CA SER A 83 -55.00 5.65 -10.48
C SER A 83 -55.46 4.53 -11.41
N LYS A 84 -56.61 3.94 -11.10
CA LYS A 84 -57.36 3.11 -12.06
C LYS A 84 -58.06 4.04 -13.05
N HIS A 85 -57.56 4.10 -14.28
CA HIS A 85 -58.36 4.61 -15.39
C HIS A 85 -59.32 3.49 -15.83
N LEU A 86 -60.62 3.72 -15.64
CA LEU A 86 -61.72 2.99 -16.26
C LEU A 86 -62.15 3.72 -17.54
#